data_AF-A0A963TQF8-F1
#
_entry.id   AF-A0A963TQF8-F1
#
_cell.length_a   1.000
_cell.length_b   1.000
_cell.length_c   1.000
_cell.angle_alpha   90.00
_cell.angle_beta   90.00
_cell.angle_gamma   90.00
#
_symmetry.space_group_name_H-M   'P 1'
#
loop_
_entity.id
_entity.type
_entity.pdbx_description
1 polymer ?
#
loop_
_entity_poly.entity_id
_entity_poly.type
_entity_poly.pdbx_seq_one_letter_code
_entity_poly.pdbx_strand_id
1 'polypeptide(L)'
;MADNKRTDRPTYAADFIKGDTDSAVFLGNAHIDNLMTVVIALGSEIWADRQRLRIVEKLLSSKGKVTTEMVEQYVPTEEEKAAWQAEREAMVKRVYAVLARDTSKARPFGEERQFN
;
A
#
# COMPACT_ATOMS: atom_id res chain seq x y z
N MET A 1 -9.91 15.94 -21.37
CA MET A 1 -10.57 14.72 -21.93
C MET A 1 -9.53 14.05 -22.81
N ALA A 2 -8.79 13.06 -22.29
CA ALA A 2 -7.72 12.42 -23.06
C ALA A 2 -8.31 11.37 -24.00
N ASP A 3 -8.05 11.53 -25.29
CA ASP A 3 -8.52 10.70 -26.39
C ASP A 3 -7.79 9.34 -26.35
N ASN A 4 -8.52 8.27 -26.04
CA ASN A 4 -7.98 6.92 -25.90
C ASN A 4 -7.93 6.25 -27.29
N LYS A 5 -6.89 6.56 -28.06
CA LYS A 5 -6.66 5.95 -29.39
C LYS A 5 -6.29 4.47 -29.24
N ARG A 6 -7.29 3.59 -29.39
CA ARG A 6 -7.09 2.15 -29.55
C ARG A 6 -6.32 1.91 -30.85
N THR A 7 -5.18 1.25 -30.76
CA THR A 7 -4.35 0.92 -31.93
C THR A 7 -4.94 -0.28 -32.66
N ASP A 8 -5.09 -0.19 -33.99
CA ASP A 8 -5.74 -1.16 -34.88
C ASP A 8 -4.90 -2.43 -35.15
N ARG A 9 -4.06 -2.81 -34.18
CA ARG A 9 -3.20 -3.98 -34.27
C ARG A 9 -4.02 -5.20 -33.84
N PRO A 10 -4.11 -6.28 -34.64
CA PRO A 10 -4.74 -7.51 -34.19
C PRO A 10 -3.92 -8.05 -33.03
N THR A 11 -4.48 -7.94 -31.83
CA THR A 11 -3.91 -8.48 -30.61
C THR A 11 -4.66 -9.76 -30.29
N TYR A 12 -3.91 -10.85 -30.12
CA TYR A 12 -4.46 -12.15 -29.73
C TYR A 12 -4.71 -12.25 -28.22
N ALA A 13 -4.43 -11.18 -27.48
CA ALA A 13 -4.74 -11.10 -26.06
C ALA A 13 -6.22 -10.81 -25.90
N ALA A 14 -6.94 -11.66 -25.17
CA ALA A 14 -8.31 -11.38 -24.77
C ALA A 14 -8.38 -10.05 -24.01
N ASP A 15 -9.50 -9.32 -24.17
CA ASP A 15 -9.73 -8.08 -23.43
C ASP A 15 -9.64 -8.33 -21.93
N PHE A 16 -8.77 -7.58 -21.28
CA PHE A 16 -8.53 -7.70 -19.85
C PHE A 16 -9.77 -7.24 -19.05
N ILE A 17 -10.46 -8.17 -18.38
CA ILE A 17 -11.58 -7.86 -17.49
C ILE A 17 -11.05 -7.68 -16.07
N LYS A 18 -11.38 -6.57 -15.41
CA LYS A 18 -10.93 -6.23 -14.03
C LYS A 18 -11.03 -7.39 -13.02
N GLY A 19 -12.02 -8.28 -13.17
CA GLY A 19 -12.17 -9.46 -12.33
C GLY A 19 -10.98 -10.44 -12.41
N ASP A 20 -10.29 -10.52 -13.55
CA ASP A 20 -9.19 -11.46 -13.76
C ASP A 20 -7.91 -11.04 -13.03
N THR A 21 -7.61 -9.74 -12.86
CA THR A 21 -6.49 -9.29 -11.99
C THR A 21 -6.80 -9.50 -10.54
N ASP A 22 -8.05 -9.28 -10.14
CA ASP A 22 -8.45 -9.36 -8.74
C ASP A 22 -8.42 -10.83 -8.25
N SER A 23 -8.54 -11.81 -9.16
CA SER A 23 -8.41 -13.24 -8.86
C SER A 23 -7.05 -13.85 -9.20
N ALA A 24 -6.12 -13.11 -9.78
CA ALA A 24 -4.85 -13.67 -10.24
C ALA A 24 -3.94 -14.05 -9.06
N VAL A 25 -3.34 -15.25 -9.17
CA VAL A 25 -2.32 -15.76 -8.26
C VAL A 25 -1.00 -15.83 -8.99
N PHE A 26 0.00 -15.11 -8.50
CA PHE A 26 1.32 -15.00 -9.10
C PHE A 26 2.31 -16.01 -8.52
N LEU A 27 2.29 -16.24 -7.20
CA LEU A 27 3.25 -17.12 -6.51
C LEU A 27 2.68 -18.51 -6.19
N GLY A 28 1.69 -18.96 -6.94
CA GLY A 28 1.04 -20.27 -6.78
C GLY A 28 0.14 -20.40 -5.55
N ASN A 29 0.13 -19.42 -4.64
CA ASN A 29 -0.78 -19.35 -3.50
C ASN A 29 -1.16 -17.90 -3.20
N ALA A 30 -2.46 -17.59 -3.21
CA ALA A 30 -2.98 -16.25 -2.96
C ALA A 30 -2.58 -15.68 -1.58
N HIS A 31 -2.38 -16.53 -0.58
CA HIS A 31 -1.91 -16.09 0.74
C HIS A 31 -0.45 -15.61 0.70
N ILE A 32 0.38 -16.21 -0.15
CA ILE A 32 1.77 -15.79 -0.35
C ILE A 32 1.80 -14.45 -1.12
N ASP A 33 0.94 -14.28 -2.12
CA ASP A 33 0.81 -13.01 -2.84
C ASP A 33 0.33 -11.87 -1.91
N ASN A 34 -0.64 -12.17 -1.04
CA ASN A 34 -1.10 -11.22 -0.03
C ASN A 34 0.04 -10.86 0.93
N LEU A 35 0.84 -11.83 1.39
CA LEU A 35 2.01 -11.58 2.23
C LEU A 35 3.04 -10.69 1.51
N MET A 36 3.34 -10.96 0.23
CA MET A 36 4.25 -10.13 -0.56
C MET A 36 3.72 -8.69 -0.70
N THR A 37 2.42 -8.54 -0.89
CA THR A 37 1.77 -7.24 -0.92
C THR A 37 1.95 -6.49 0.40
N VAL A 38 1.78 -7.17 1.55
CA VAL A 38 2.05 -6.60 2.88
C VAL A 38 3.50 -6.15 3.01
N VAL A 39 4.47 -6.97 2.60
CA VAL A 39 5.89 -6.65 2.70
C VAL A 39 6.25 -5.40 1.89
N ILE A 40 5.73 -5.28 0.67
CA ILE A 40 5.93 -4.11 -0.19
C ILE A 40 5.29 -2.85 0.43
N ALA A 41 4.06 -2.98 0.95
CA ALA A 41 3.36 -1.89 1.61
C ALA A 41 4.13 -1.42 2.86
N LEU A 42 4.62 -2.34 3.69
CA LEU A 42 5.45 -2.03 4.87
C LEU A 42 6.73 -1.29 4.47
N GLY A 43 7.46 -1.76 3.46
CA GLY A 43 8.66 -1.07 2.98
C GLY A 43 8.38 0.36 2.53
N SER A 44 7.21 0.58 1.93
CA SER A 44 6.75 1.91 1.48
C SER A 44 6.44 2.83 2.66
N GLU A 45 5.70 2.37 3.67
CA GLU A 45 5.41 3.15 4.89
C GLU A 45 6.71 3.49 5.64
N ILE A 46 7.62 2.51 5.82
CA ILE A 46 8.92 2.73 6.49
C ILE A 46 9.74 3.80 5.77
N TRP A 47 9.75 3.79 4.43
CA TRP A 47 10.47 4.81 3.67
C TRP A 47 9.84 6.19 3.82
N ALA A 48 8.51 6.28 3.77
CA ALA A 48 7.78 7.53 3.95
C ALA A 48 8.08 8.15 5.33
N ASP A 49 8.08 7.35 6.39
CA ASP A 49 8.42 7.79 7.74
C ASP A 49 9.87 8.27 7.86
N ARG A 50 10.83 7.51 7.28
CA ARG A 50 12.24 7.92 7.24
C ARG A 50 12.45 9.23 6.50
N GLN A 51 11.76 9.43 5.39
CA GLN A 51 11.82 10.69 4.64
C GLN A 51 11.29 11.85 5.48
N ARG A 52 10.14 11.66 6.14
CA ARG A 52 9.56 12.66 7.02
C ARG A 52 10.48 13.01 8.18
N LEU A 53 11.09 12.01 8.81
CA LEU A 53 12.05 12.21 9.90
C LEU A 53 13.27 13.02 9.44
N ARG A 54 13.86 12.69 8.30
CA ARG A 54 14.99 13.47 7.72
C ARG A 54 14.62 14.93 7.46
N ILE A 55 13.41 15.18 6.98
CA ILE A 55 12.90 16.55 6.77
C ILE A 55 12.77 17.26 8.12
N VAL A 56 12.20 16.60 9.12
CA VAL A 56 12.09 17.14 10.49
C VAL A 56 13.47 17.47 11.06
N GLU A 57 14.44 16.55 10.99
CA GLU A 57 15.83 16.78 11.41
C GLU A 57 16.48 17.96 10.68
N LYS A 58 16.24 18.10 9.37
CA LYS A 58 16.74 19.22 8.57
C LYS A 58 16.12 20.56 8.98
N LEU A 59 14.83 20.57 9.31
CA LEU A 59 14.14 21.76 9.80
C LEU A 59 14.59 22.12 11.22
N LEU A 60 14.76 21.13 12.09
CA LEU A 60 15.26 21.34 13.46
C LEU A 60 16.69 21.87 13.46
N SER A 61 17.59 21.31 12.64
CA SER A 61 18.97 21.80 12.53
C SER A 61 19.10 23.20 11.92
N SER A 62 18.16 23.63 11.07
CA SER A 62 18.21 24.95 10.41
C SER A 62 17.44 26.05 11.14
N LYS A 63 16.44 25.69 11.96
CA LYS A 63 15.49 26.65 12.56
C LYS A 63 15.13 26.36 14.03
N GLY A 64 15.53 25.23 14.59
CA GLY A 64 14.98 24.72 15.86
C GLY A 64 15.93 24.79 17.06
N LYS A 65 15.35 25.02 18.25
CA LYS A 65 15.95 24.83 19.58
C LYS A 65 15.31 23.64 20.31
N VAL A 66 15.11 22.51 19.63
CA VAL A 66 14.57 21.31 20.29
C VAL A 66 15.70 20.66 21.09
N THR A 67 15.55 20.60 22.41
CA THR A 67 16.45 19.85 23.29
C THR A 67 15.86 18.46 23.58
N THR A 68 16.70 17.52 24.03
CA THR A 68 16.28 16.17 24.41
C THR A 68 15.22 16.20 25.51
N GLU A 69 15.34 17.12 26.47
CA GLU A 69 14.39 17.27 27.58
C GLU A 69 12.99 17.64 27.10
N MET A 70 12.87 18.42 26.01
CA MET A 70 11.57 18.78 25.42
C MET A 70 10.85 17.56 24.83
N VAL A 71 11.60 16.57 24.32
CA VAL A 71 11.03 15.34 23.75
C VAL A 71 10.57 14.42 24.88
N GLU A 72 11.41 14.21 25.90
CA GLU A 72 11.10 13.32 27.02
C GLU A 72 9.94 13.82 27.90
N GLN A 73 9.74 15.14 27.98
CA GLN A 73 8.63 15.74 28.74
C GLN A 73 7.35 15.94 27.93
N TYR A 74 7.35 15.60 26.64
CA TYR A 74 6.19 15.82 25.78
C TYR A 74 5.03 14.90 26.18
N VAL A 75 3.94 15.50 26.64
CA VAL A 75 2.68 14.81 26.92
C VAL A 75 1.70 15.14 25.79
N PRO A 76 1.26 14.13 25.01
CA PRO A 76 0.33 14.35 23.92
C PRO A 76 -1.03 14.79 24.45
N THR A 77 -1.64 15.76 23.78
CA THR A 77 -3.02 16.15 24.02
C THR A 77 -3.98 15.04 23.57
N GLU A 78 -5.22 15.05 24.07
CA GLU A 78 -6.24 14.07 23.64
C GLU A 78 -6.56 14.18 22.14
N GLU A 79 -6.49 15.39 21.57
CA GLU A 79 -6.65 15.61 20.12
C GLU A 79 -5.53 14.96 19.32
N GLU A 80 -4.27 15.09 19.76
CA GLU A 80 -3.13 14.45 19.12
C GLU A 80 -3.21 12.92 19.21
N LYS A 81 -3.59 12.38 20.38
CA LYS A 81 -3.81 10.93 20.53
C LYS A 81 -4.87 10.41 19.57
N ALA A 82 -5.99 11.14 19.42
CA ALA A 82 -7.04 10.77 18.48
C ALA A 82 -6.53 10.82 17.03
N ALA A 83 -5.75 11.85 16.67
CA ALA A 83 -5.12 11.95 15.35
C ALA A 83 -4.15 10.79 15.08
N TRP A 84 -3.32 10.42 16.06
CA TRP A 84 -2.38 9.29 15.95
C TRP A 84 -3.11 7.96 15.79
N GLN A 85 -4.20 7.76 16.54
CA GLN A 85 -5.01 6.55 16.40
C GLN A 85 -5.64 6.47 15.01
N ALA A 86 -6.17 7.58 14.48
CA ALA A 86 -6.69 7.63 13.11
C ALA A 86 -5.60 7.37 12.05
N GLU A 87 -4.41 7.92 12.24
CA GLU A 87 -3.26 7.67 11.35
C GLU A 87 -2.82 6.20 11.40
N ARG A 88 -2.77 5.60 12.59
CA ARG A 88 -2.49 4.17 12.78
C ARG A 88 -3.52 3.30 12.08
N GLU A 89 -4.81 3.59 12.21
CA GLU A 89 -5.88 2.86 11.53
C GLU A 89 -5.76 2.97 10.01
N ALA A 90 -5.42 4.16 9.50
CA ALA A 90 -5.18 4.38 8.09
C ALA A 90 -3.97 3.58 7.58
N MET A 91 -2.86 3.55 8.33
CA MET A 91 -1.69 2.71 8.03
C MET A 91 -2.06 1.23 8.03
N VAL A 92 -2.77 0.74 9.05
CA VAL A 92 -3.23 -0.65 9.13
C VAL A 92 -4.05 -1.03 7.90
N LYS A 93 -4.95 -0.14 7.45
CA LYS A 93 -5.74 -0.36 6.24
C LYS A 93 -4.87 -0.42 4.99
N ARG A 94 -3.91 0.48 4.82
CA ARG A 94 -3.01 0.48 3.64
C ARG A 94 -2.14 -0.77 3.58
N VAL A 95 -1.65 -1.23 4.74
CA VAL A 95 -0.72 -2.36 4.82
C VAL A 95 -1.44 -3.71 4.82
N TYR A 96 -2.47 -3.88 5.66
CA TYR A 96 -3.00 -5.20 6.00
C TYR A 96 -4.37 -5.51 5.40
N ALA A 97 -5.07 -4.56 4.75
CA ALA A 97 -6.39 -4.85 4.17
C ALA A 97 -6.37 -5.98 3.13
N VAL A 98 -5.21 -6.22 2.50
CA VAL A 98 -5.01 -7.34 1.57
C VAL A 98 -5.22 -8.71 2.21
N LEU A 99 -4.96 -8.86 3.52
CA LEU A 99 -5.15 -10.11 4.25
C LEU A 99 -6.63 -10.48 4.45
N ALA A 100 -7.54 -9.48 4.36
CA ALA A 100 -8.97 -9.68 4.46
C ALA A 100 -9.64 -10.00 3.11
N ARG A 101 -8.86 -10.13 2.02
CA ARG A 101 -9.40 -10.48 0.70
C ARG A 101 -9.94 -11.91 0.68
N ASP A 102 -11.08 -12.08 0.02
CA ASP A 102 -11.62 -13.40 -0.29
C ASP A 102 -10.74 -14.07 -1.36
N THR A 103 -10.02 -15.13 -0.97
CA THR A 103 -9.14 -15.91 -1.86
C THR A 103 -9.85 -17.12 -2.49
N SER A 104 -11.14 -17.33 -2.25
CA SER A 104 -11.89 -18.51 -2.73
C SER A 104 -11.95 -18.62 -4.25
N LYS A 105 -11.84 -17.51 -4.97
CA LYS A 105 -11.88 -17.43 -6.44
C LYS A 105 -10.50 -17.30 -7.08
N ALA A 106 -9.43 -17.41 -6.28
CA ALA A 106 -8.08 -17.18 -6.73
C ALA A 106 -7.63 -18.27 -7.72
N ARG A 107 -7.02 -17.86 -8.84
CA ARG A 107 -6.61 -18.74 -9.94
C ARG A 107 -5.21 -18.35 -10.45
N PRO A 108 -4.39 -19.30 -10.92
CA PRO A 108 -3.08 -19.01 -11.47
C PRO A 108 -3.13 -17.93 -12.56
N PHE A 109 -2.19 -17.00 -12.51
CA PHE A 109 -2.06 -15.99 -13.55
C PHE A 109 -1.68 -16.64 -14.88
N GLY A 110 -2.43 -16.31 -15.95
CA GLY A 110 -2.16 -16.79 -17.31
C GLY A 110 -2.82 -18.11 -17.70
N GLU A 111 -3.65 -18.70 -16.83
CA GLU A 111 -4.45 -19.87 -17.21
C GLU A 111 -5.67 -19.44 -18.05
N GLU A 112 -5.84 -20.03 -19.24
CA GLU A 112 -6.97 -19.71 -20.12
C GLU A 112 -8.29 -20.12 -19.47
N ARG A 113 -9.32 -19.26 -19.59
CA ARG A 113 -10.67 -19.62 -19.14
C ARG A 113 -11.18 -20.79 -19.96
N GLN A 114 -11.40 -21.93 -19.31
CA GLN A 114 -12.16 -23.02 -19.92
C GLN A 114 -13.63 -22.63 -19.96
N PHE A 115 -14.12 -22.31 -21.15
CA PHE A 115 -15.54 -22.14 -21.41
C PHE A 115 -16.11 -23.52 -21.79
N ASN A 116 -16.97 -24.08 -20.94
CA ASN A 116 -17.81 -25.22 -21.30
C ASN A 116 -19.00 -24.76 -22.14
#